data_AF-A0A497MZ29-F1
#
_entry.id   AF-A0A497MZ29-F1
#
_cell.length_a   1.000
_cell.length_b   1.000
_cell.length_c   1.000
_cell.angle_alpha   90.00
_cell.angle_beta   90.00
_cell.angle_gamma   90.00
#
_symmetry.space_group_name_H-M   'P 1'
#
loop_
_entity.id
_entity.type
_entity.pdbx_description
1 polymer ?
#
loop_
_entity_poly.entity_id
_entity_poly.type
_entity_poly.pdbx_seq_one_letter_code
_entity_poly.pdbx_strand_id
1 'polypeptide(L)'
;MGKVLIGVLGVQGAVSEHVEIMEKTLKRYNIEGSVFTVKKVDDVINVDGLIIPGGESTTIGRVAEKANLLGKIIEKAKNGVPIFGTCAGLIILAKEVYDAKIGAVNQPILGLMNIKVIRNAFGRQRESFEVDLNIPVLGEKPFPAVFIRAPIVEKVWGNVK
;
A
#
# COMPACT_ATOMS: atom_id res chain seq x y z
N MET A 1 -8.98 -25.25 -6.12
CA MET A 1 -9.01 -23.85 -5.64
C MET A 1 -9.11 -22.96 -6.87
N GLY A 2 -9.92 -21.89 -6.82
CA GLY A 2 -10.02 -20.97 -7.96
C GLY A 2 -8.72 -20.20 -8.20
N LYS A 3 -8.56 -19.67 -9.41
CA LYS A 3 -7.42 -18.85 -9.82
C LYS A 3 -7.42 -17.53 -9.05
N VAL A 4 -6.33 -17.20 -8.34
CA VAL A 4 -6.19 -15.97 -7.54
C VAL A 4 -5.84 -14.76 -8.41
N LEU A 5 -6.58 -13.66 -8.26
CA LEU A 5 -6.39 -12.42 -9.02
C LEU A 5 -5.89 -11.30 -8.10
N ILE A 6 -4.63 -10.90 -8.26
CA ILE A 6 -4.03 -9.81 -7.47
C ILE A 6 -3.88 -8.55 -8.32
N GLY A 7 -4.52 -7.47 -7.89
CA GLY A 7 -4.35 -6.15 -8.49
C GLY A 7 -3.18 -5.39 -7.85
N VAL A 8 -2.42 -4.64 -8.64
CA VAL A 8 -1.45 -3.65 -8.15
C VAL A 8 -1.89 -2.28 -8.65
N LEU A 9 -2.18 -1.34 -7.75
CA LEU A 9 -2.62 0.00 -8.13
C LEU A 9 -1.55 0.70 -8.99
N GLY A 10 -1.88 0.94 -10.25
CA GLY A 10 -0.97 1.35 -11.31
C GLY A 10 -1.10 2.80 -11.76
N VAL A 11 -1.69 3.68 -10.92
CA VAL A 11 -1.94 5.08 -11.28
C VAL A 11 -0.68 5.95 -11.22
N GLN A 12 0.26 5.62 -10.33
CA GLN A 12 1.58 6.25 -10.16
C GLN A 12 2.41 5.37 -9.22
N GLY A 13 3.74 5.37 -9.35
CA GLY A 13 4.65 4.77 -8.37
C GLY A 13 5.45 3.56 -8.85
N ALA A 14 6.03 2.83 -7.90
CA ALA A 14 6.86 1.64 -8.13
C ALA A 14 5.96 0.40 -8.34
N VAL A 15 5.35 0.31 -9.51
CA VAL A 15 4.33 -0.71 -9.83
C VAL A 15 4.97 -2.02 -10.28
N SER A 16 5.99 -1.93 -11.14
CA SER A 16 6.65 -3.08 -11.79
C SER A 16 7.23 -4.07 -10.78
N GLU A 17 7.90 -3.56 -9.76
CA GLU A 17 8.57 -4.35 -8.72
C GLU A 17 7.55 -5.15 -7.92
N HIS A 18 6.39 -4.56 -7.63
CA HIS A 18 5.28 -5.22 -6.94
C HIS A 18 4.61 -6.29 -7.80
N VAL A 19 4.46 -6.05 -9.11
CA VAL A 19 3.94 -7.07 -10.03
C VAL A 19 4.90 -8.25 -10.10
N GLU A 20 6.19 -7.99 -10.38
CA GLU A 20 7.21 -9.01 -10.55
C GLU A 20 7.38 -9.87 -9.28
N ILE A 21 7.47 -9.27 -8.10
CA ILE A 21 7.65 -10.02 -6.86
C ILE A 21 6.42 -10.86 -6.50
N MET A 22 5.22 -10.37 -6.79
CA MET A 22 3.99 -11.10 -6.53
C MET A 22 3.83 -12.28 -7.49
N GLU A 23 4.17 -12.12 -8.78
CA GLU A 23 4.21 -13.22 -9.74
C GLU A 23 5.20 -14.31 -9.31
N LYS A 24 6.42 -13.90 -8.91
CA LYS A 24 7.42 -14.83 -8.35
C LYS A 24 6.90 -15.53 -7.10
N THR A 25 6.13 -14.83 -6.26
CA THR A 25 5.53 -15.40 -5.04
C THR A 25 4.47 -16.44 -5.39
N LEU A 26 3.54 -16.15 -6.29
CA LEU A 26 2.54 -17.11 -6.76
C LEU A 26 3.21 -18.38 -7.31
N LYS A 27 4.24 -18.21 -8.16
CA LYS A 27 5.01 -19.33 -8.70
C LYS A 27 5.74 -20.13 -7.62
N ARG A 28 6.39 -19.45 -6.66
CA ARG A 28 7.14 -20.09 -5.56
C ARG A 28 6.24 -20.98 -4.69
N TYR A 29 5.00 -20.55 -4.45
CA TYR A 29 4.04 -21.30 -3.64
C TYR A 29 3.12 -22.20 -4.47
N ASN A 30 3.36 -22.34 -5.78
CA ASN A 30 2.54 -23.13 -6.70
C ASN A 30 1.04 -22.77 -6.64
N ILE A 31 0.74 -21.47 -6.54
CA ILE A 31 -0.62 -20.93 -6.50
C ILE A 31 -0.99 -20.51 -7.93
N GLU A 32 -2.06 -21.09 -8.47
CA GLU A 32 -2.62 -20.65 -9.75
C GLU A 32 -3.23 -19.25 -9.60
N GLY A 33 -2.77 -18.30 -10.41
CA GLY A 33 -3.21 -16.92 -10.30
C GLY A 33 -2.68 -16.01 -11.40
N SER A 34 -3.03 -14.74 -11.31
CA SER A 34 -2.49 -13.68 -12.17
C SER A 34 -2.35 -12.38 -11.39
N VAL A 35 -1.31 -11.62 -11.70
CA VAL A 35 -1.05 -10.30 -11.15
C VAL A 35 -1.19 -9.29 -12.28
N PHE A 36 -1.87 -8.18 -12.05
CA PHE A 36 -2.05 -7.16 -13.09
C PHE A 36 -2.16 -5.74 -12.51
N THR A 37 -1.89 -4.75 -13.35
CA THR A 37 -1.99 -3.34 -12.94
C THR A 37 -3.43 -2.86 -12.98
N VAL A 38 -3.87 -2.19 -11.92
CA VAL A 38 -5.18 -1.54 -11.79
C VAL A 38 -5.06 -0.06 -12.15
N LYS A 39 -5.76 0.37 -13.20
CA LYS A 39 -5.75 1.78 -13.67
C LYS A 39 -7.15 2.39 -13.76
N LYS A 40 -8.19 1.56 -13.84
CA LYS A 40 -9.60 1.97 -13.92
C LYS A 40 -10.48 1.11 -13.00
N VAL A 41 -11.69 1.59 -12.75
CA VAL A 41 -12.67 0.94 -11.85
C VAL A 41 -12.90 -0.53 -12.20
N ASP A 42 -13.00 -0.85 -13.50
CA ASP A 42 -13.24 -2.22 -13.97
C ASP A 42 -12.17 -3.21 -13.53
N ASP A 43 -10.92 -2.75 -13.39
CA ASP A 43 -9.79 -3.60 -13.02
C ASP A 43 -9.91 -4.09 -11.57
N VAL A 44 -10.65 -3.39 -10.71
CA VAL A 44 -10.81 -3.73 -9.29
C VAL A 44 -12.02 -4.65 -9.06
N ILE A 45 -12.87 -4.88 -10.08
CA ILE A 45 -14.14 -5.58 -9.88
C ILE A 45 -13.94 -7.03 -9.44
N ASN A 46 -12.92 -7.73 -9.93
CA ASN A 46 -12.74 -9.16 -9.69
C ASN A 46 -11.40 -9.49 -9.02
N VAL A 47 -10.82 -8.55 -8.25
CA VAL A 47 -9.58 -8.84 -7.51
C VAL A 47 -9.89 -9.60 -6.22
N ASP A 48 -9.06 -10.60 -5.93
CA ASP A 48 -9.01 -11.31 -4.66
C ASP A 48 -8.09 -10.61 -3.64
N GLY A 49 -7.25 -9.68 -4.10
CA GLY A 49 -6.40 -8.85 -3.25
C GLY A 49 -5.86 -7.65 -4.03
N LEU A 50 -5.55 -6.58 -3.30
CA LEU A 50 -5.03 -5.34 -3.89
C LEU A 50 -3.74 -4.89 -3.19
N ILE A 51 -2.71 -4.60 -3.97
CA ILE A 51 -1.49 -3.94 -3.50
C ILE A 51 -1.55 -2.47 -3.88
N ILE A 52 -1.27 -1.58 -2.94
CA ILE A 52 -1.10 -0.14 -3.17
C ILE A 52 0.40 0.16 -2.99
N PRO A 53 1.14 0.40 -4.08
CA PRO A 53 2.59 0.51 -4.03
C PRO A 53 3.08 1.85 -3.46
N GLY A 54 4.39 1.96 -3.30
CA GLY A 54 5.08 3.21 -3.00
C GLY A 54 5.04 4.21 -4.17
N GLY A 55 5.25 5.49 -3.87
CA GLY A 55 5.16 6.58 -4.85
C GLY A 55 4.98 7.94 -4.16
N GLU A 56 4.28 8.85 -4.81
CA GLU A 56 3.89 10.14 -4.23
C GLU A 56 2.41 10.06 -3.81
N SER A 57 2.17 9.98 -2.49
CA SER A 57 0.85 9.68 -1.95
C SER A 57 -0.24 10.69 -2.32
N THR A 58 0.08 11.99 -2.47
CA THR A 58 -0.91 13.00 -2.88
C THR A 58 -1.36 12.77 -4.32
N THR A 59 -0.42 12.46 -5.20
CA THR A 59 -0.65 12.19 -6.62
C THR A 59 -1.44 10.92 -6.78
N ILE A 60 -1.04 9.83 -6.11
CA ILE A 60 -1.79 8.57 -6.13
C ILE A 60 -3.24 8.82 -5.64
N GLY A 61 -3.42 9.50 -4.51
CA GLY A 61 -4.75 9.81 -3.97
C GLY A 61 -5.60 10.62 -4.95
N ARG A 62 -5.08 11.72 -5.50
CA ARG A 62 -5.79 12.57 -6.46
C ARG A 62 -6.11 11.86 -7.77
N VAL A 63 -5.19 11.06 -8.30
CA VAL A 63 -5.44 10.33 -9.56
C VAL A 63 -6.46 9.22 -9.34
N ALA A 64 -6.35 8.48 -8.23
CA ALA A 64 -7.32 7.44 -7.88
C ALA A 64 -8.72 8.03 -7.61
N GLU A 65 -8.81 9.20 -6.98
CA GLU A 65 -10.07 9.92 -6.79
C GLU A 65 -10.69 10.33 -8.13
N LYS A 66 -9.92 10.98 -9.01
CA LYS A 66 -10.37 11.36 -10.35
C LYS A 66 -10.82 10.18 -11.21
N ALA A 67 -10.21 9.02 -11.01
CA ALA A 67 -10.57 7.77 -11.68
C ALA A 67 -11.72 7.03 -11.00
N ASN A 68 -12.35 7.59 -9.96
CA ASN A 68 -13.38 6.94 -9.13
C ASN A 68 -12.94 5.60 -8.50
N LEU A 69 -11.63 5.37 -8.38
CA LEU A 69 -11.05 4.15 -7.83
C LEU A 69 -11.20 4.08 -6.32
N LEU A 70 -11.07 5.20 -5.60
CA LEU A 70 -11.09 5.19 -4.13
C LEU A 70 -12.39 4.60 -3.58
N GLY A 71 -13.55 5.04 -4.10
CA GLY A 71 -14.85 4.51 -3.71
C GLY A 71 -14.96 3.01 -3.95
N LYS A 72 -14.51 2.53 -5.12
CA LYS A 72 -14.54 1.10 -5.44
C LYS A 72 -13.59 0.27 -4.57
N ILE A 73 -12.41 0.79 -4.26
CA ILE A 73 -11.45 0.13 -3.38
C ILE A 73 -12.01 0.01 -1.96
N ILE A 74 -12.66 1.07 -1.44
CA ILE A 74 -13.33 1.04 -0.14
C ILE A 74 -14.45 0.00 -0.13
N GLU A 75 -15.27 -0.07 -1.18
CA GLU A 75 -16.32 -1.09 -1.33
C GLU A 75 -15.71 -2.50 -1.27
N LYS A 76 -14.62 -2.75 -2.00
CA LYS A 76 -13.94 -4.04 -2.00
C LYS A 76 -13.35 -4.40 -0.64
N ALA A 77 -12.73 -3.46 0.04
CA ALA A 77 -12.23 -3.66 1.40
C ALA A 77 -13.36 -4.06 2.36
N LYS A 78 -14.51 -3.37 2.29
CA LYS A 78 -15.70 -3.69 3.10
C LYS A 78 -16.28 -5.07 2.80
N ASN A 79 -16.14 -5.53 1.56
CA ASN A 79 -16.52 -6.87 1.14
C ASN A 79 -15.46 -7.95 1.44
N GLY A 80 -14.42 -7.61 2.22
CA GLY A 80 -13.42 -8.57 2.70
C GLY A 80 -12.21 -8.76 1.79
N VAL A 81 -12.07 -7.98 0.71
CA VAL A 81 -10.87 -8.04 -0.13
C VAL A 81 -9.68 -7.47 0.66
N PRO A 82 -8.60 -8.24 0.88
CA PRO A 82 -7.41 -7.76 1.56
C PRO A 82 -6.68 -6.70 0.73
N ILE A 83 -6.19 -5.66 1.42
CA ILE A 83 -5.40 -4.60 0.80
C ILE A 83 -4.07 -4.48 1.53
N PHE A 84 -2.99 -4.46 0.75
CA PHE A 84 -1.63 -4.31 1.25
C PHE A 84 -1.02 -3.00 0.73
N GLY A 85 -0.80 -2.04 1.62
CA GLY A 85 -0.19 -0.74 1.28
C GLY A 85 1.27 -0.66 1.70
N THR A 86 2.16 -0.31 0.77
CA THR A 86 3.59 -0.10 1.04
C THR A 86 3.98 1.36 0.85
N CYS A 87 4.77 1.92 1.76
CA CYS A 87 5.23 3.32 1.71
C CYS A 87 4.07 4.32 1.46
N ALA A 88 3.92 4.87 0.26
CA ALA A 88 2.80 5.75 -0.08
C ALA A 88 1.43 5.07 0.06
N GLY A 89 1.34 3.76 -0.21
CA GLY A 89 0.13 2.99 0.01
C GLY A 89 -0.29 2.93 1.49
N LEU A 90 0.68 2.88 2.42
CA LEU A 90 0.40 2.96 3.85
C LEU A 90 -0.22 4.32 4.21
N ILE A 91 0.31 5.42 3.66
CA ILE A 91 -0.23 6.77 3.86
C ILE A 91 -1.68 6.84 3.38
N ILE A 92 -1.98 6.26 2.22
CA ILE A 92 -3.33 6.26 1.64
C ILE A 92 -4.30 5.41 2.47
N LEU A 93 -3.84 4.31 3.06
CA LEU A 93 -4.66 3.46 3.92
C LEU A 93 -4.97 4.09 5.28
N ALA A 94 -4.12 4.99 5.77
CA ALA A 94 -4.27 5.63 7.07
C ALA A 94 -5.59 6.41 7.18
N LYS A 95 -6.17 6.42 8.38
CA LYS A 95 -7.34 7.22 8.74
C LYS A 95 -7.00 8.69 8.93
N GLU A 96 -5.80 8.98 9.43
CA GLU A 96 -5.30 10.34 9.62
C GLU A 96 -3.92 10.49 9.00
N VAL A 97 -3.71 11.57 8.25
CA VAL A 97 -2.41 11.89 7.62
C VAL A 97 -1.99 13.32 7.96
N TYR A 98 -0.74 13.46 8.41
CA TYR A 98 -0.09 14.73 8.65
C TYR A 98 1.22 14.79 7.86
N ASP A 99 1.62 15.98 7.47
CA ASP A 99 2.95 16.26 6.94
C ASP A 99 3.81 16.90 8.03
N ALA A 100 5.05 16.42 8.18
CA ALA A 100 5.96 16.90 9.21
C ALA A 100 6.28 18.41 9.12
N LYS A 101 6.09 19.04 7.95
CA LYS A 101 6.42 20.44 7.70
C LYS A 101 5.21 21.37 7.72
N ILE A 102 4.09 20.91 7.17
CA ILE A 102 2.89 21.76 6.98
C ILE A 102 1.71 21.35 7.86
N GLY A 103 1.83 20.29 8.66
CA GLY A 103 0.78 19.83 9.54
C GLY A 103 -0.31 19.06 8.81
N ALA A 104 -1.58 19.35 9.09
CA ALA A 104 -2.70 18.60 8.52
C ALA A 104 -2.75 18.76 6.99
N VAL A 105 -2.93 17.65 6.29
CA VAL A 105 -3.03 17.63 4.82
C VAL A 105 -4.43 17.24 4.37
N ASN A 106 -4.93 17.91 3.32
CA ASN A 106 -6.20 17.58 2.69
C ASN A 106 -5.95 16.84 1.37
N GLN A 107 -5.41 15.62 1.47
CA GLN A 107 -5.24 14.72 0.32
C GLN A 107 -6.28 13.60 0.35
N PRO A 108 -6.70 13.06 -0.81
CA PRO A 108 -7.58 11.90 -0.82
C PRO A 108 -6.88 10.68 -0.23
N ILE A 109 -7.58 9.99 0.68
CA ILE A 109 -7.14 8.78 1.38
C ILE A 109 -8.29 7.76 1.40
N LEU A 110 -7.96 6.48 1.63
CA LEU A 110 -8.94 5.41 1.80
C LEU A 110 -9.49 5.34 3.23
N GLY A 111 -8.68 5.67 4.23
CA GLY A 111 -9.09 5.68 5.64
C GLY A 111 -9.49 4.31 6.18
N LEU A 112 -8.90 3.23 5.67
CA LEU A 112 -9.25 1.85 6.00
C LEU A 112 -8.47 1.29 7.21
N MET A 113 -7.30 1.84 7.49
CA MET A 113 -6.48 1.47 8.65
C MET A 113 -6.61 2.52 9.75
N ASN A 114 -6.91 2.07 10.97
CA ASN A 114 -7.00 2.93 12.16
C ASN A 114 -5.61 3.34 12.66
N ILE A 115 -4.89 4.10 11.84
CA ILE A 115 -3.56 4.63 12.12
C ILE A 115 -3.47 6.11 11.75
N LYS A 116 -2.61 6.83 12.46
CA LYS A 116 -2.16 8.19 12.12
C LYS A 116 -0.78 8.09 11.53
N VAL A 117 -0.60 8.66 10.35
CA VAL A 117 0.66 8.63 9.62
C VAL A 117 1.22 10.03 9.42
N ILE A 118 2.51 10.20 9.69
CA ILE A 118 3.28 11.38 9.33
C ILE A 118 4.08 11.08 8.06
N ARG A 119 3.81 11.82 6.99
CA ARG A 119 4.62 11.79 5.76
C ARG A 119 5.79 12.78 5.85
N ASN A 120 6.82 12.53 5.04
CA ASN A 120 8.01 13.39 4.95
C ASN A 120 8.71 13.61 6.31
N ALA A 121 8.62 12.64 7.21
CA ALA A 121 9.15 12.74 8.57
C ALA A 121 10.68 12.54 8.62
N PHE A 122 11.21 11.69 7.74
CA PHE A 122 12.64 11.59 7.48
C PHE A 122 12.97 12.56 6.34
N GLY A 123 14.02 13.36 6.53
CA GLY A 123 14.34 14.57 5.77
C GLY A 123 14.58 14.33 4.29
N ARG A 124 15.79 14.61 3.79
CA ARG A 124 16.05 14.47 2.34
C ARG A 124 16.19 12.99 1.96
N GLN A 125 16.10 12.71 0.67
CA GLN A 125 16.28 11.35 0.11
C GLN A 125 17.63 10.70 0.50
N ARG A 126 18.64 11.50 0.87
CA ARG A 126 19.94 11.06 1.42
C ARG A 126 19.88 10.43 2.81
N GLU A 127 18.73 10.50 3.48
CA GLU A 127 18.49 9.88 4.81
C GLU A 127 17.76 8.53 4.67
N SER A 128 17.83 7.90 3.48
CA SER A 128 17.33 6.53 3.28
C SER A 128 18.31 5.54 3.91
N PHE A 129 17.80 4.47 4.52
CA PHE A 129 18.62 3.47 5.20
C PHE A 129 18.02 2.07 5.03
N GLU A 130 18.84 1.07 5.32
CA GLU A 130 18.42 -0.33 5.41
C GLU A 130 18.61 -0.82 6.84
N VAL A 131 17.69 -1.65 7.32
CA VAL A 131 17.78 -2.24 8.66
C VAL A 131 17.12 -3.61 8.67
N ASP A 132 17.72 -4.54 9.41
CA ASP A 132 17.14 -5.85 9.66
C ASP A 132 16.03 -5.74 10.72
N LEU A 133 14.80 -6.07 10.33
CA LEU A 133 13.63 -6.02 11.21
C LEU A 133 13.28 -7.42 11.71
N ASN A 134 13.08 -7.55 13.03
CA ASN A 134 12.43 -8.73 13.57
C ASN A 134 10.90 -8.61 13.38
N ILE A 135 10.35 -9.41 12.46
CA ILE A 135 8.92 -9.42 12.13
C ILE A 135 8.37 -10.81 12.46
N PRO A 136 7.75 -11.01 13.65
CA PRO A 136 7.41 -12.36 14.13
C PRO A 136 6.57 -13.20 13.18
N VAL A 137 5.67 -12.57 12.41
CA VAL A 137 4.82 -13.27 11.42
C VAL A 137 5.59 -13.80 10.21
N LEU A 138 6.82 -13.32 9.97
CA LEU A 138 7.71 -13.77 8.89
C LEU A 138 8.72 -14.84 9.35
N GLY A 139 8.70 -15.22 10.63
CA GLY A 139 9.61 -16.20 11.23
C GLY A 139 10.79 -15.57 11.96
N GLU A 140 11.76 -16.40 12.33
CA GLU A 140 12.89 -16.01 13.19
C GLU A 140 13.99 -15.23 12.47
N LYS A 141 14.09 -15.37 11.14
CA LYS A 141 15.12 -14.68 10.36
C LYS A 141 14.74 -13.20 10.23
N PRO A 142 15.65 -12.26 10.58
CA PRO A 142 15.40 -10.85 10.36
C PRO A 142 15.08 -10.55 8.89
N PHE A 143 14.13 -9.65 8.67
CA PHE A 143 13.73 -9.20 7.35
C PHE A 143 14.54 -7.97 6.97
N PRO A 144 15.34 -8.01 5.87
CA PRO A 144 16.11 -6.86 5.42
C PRO A 144 15.15 -5.81 4.84
N ALA A 145 14.89 -4.74 5.61
CA ALA A 145 13.92 -3.72 5.27
C ALA A 145 14.61 -2.47 4.70
N VAL A 146 14.04 -1.94 3.63
CA VAL A 146 14.55 -0.75 2.92
C VAL A 146 13.63 0.43 3.21
N PHE A 147 14.17 1.49 3.82
CA PHE A 147 13.43 2.71 4.18
C PHE A 147 13.89 3.88 3.31
N ILE A 148 13.06 4.23 2.31
CA ILE A 148 13.31 5.37 1.42
C ILE A 148 12.25 6.44 1.68
N ARG A 149 12.63 7.51 2.38
CA ARG A 149 11.71 8.58 2.84
C ARG A 149 10.42 8.00 3.45
N ALA A 150 10.58 6.98 4.28
CA ALA A 150 9.45 6.22 4.78
C ALA A 150 8.50 7.11 5.61
N PRO A 151 7.18 6.84 5.57
CA PRO A 151 6.27 7.45 6.53
C PRO A 151 6.53 6.94 7.95
N ILE A 152 6.11 7.71 8.96
CA ILE A 152 6.05 7.27 10.37
C ILE A 152 4.60 6.98 10.73
N VAL A 153 4.33 5.82 11.29
CA VAL A 153 3.07 5.55 11.99
C VAL A 153 3.19 6.17 13.39
N GLU A 154 2.56 7.32 13.61
CA GLU A 154 2.63 8.06 14.87
C GLU A 154 1.67 7.48 15.92
N LYS A 155 0.49 7.02 15.47
CA LYS A 155 -0.55 6.49 16.38
C LYS A 155 -1.26 5.32 15.77
N VAL A 156 -1.60 4.35 16.62
CA VAL A 156 -2.39 3.16 16.29
C VAL A 156 -3.60 3.14 17.21
N TRP A 157 -4.78 2.84 16.67
CA TRP A 157 -6.02 2.70 17.45
C TRP A 157 -6.62 1.31 17.30
N GLY A 158 -6.99 0.69 18.42
CA GLY A 158 -7.61 -0.63 18.44
C GLY A 158 -6.70 -1.72 17.87
N ASN A 159 -7.31 -2.76 17.29
CA ASN A 159 -6.59 -3.88 16.68
C ASN A 159 -6.31 -3.58 15.20
N VAL A 160 -5.24 -2.84 14.93
CA VAL A 160 -4.68 -2.69 13.58
C VAL A 160 -3.77 -3.88 13.29
N LYS A 161 -3.86 -4.41 12.06
CA LYS A 161 -2.96 -5.43 11.52
C LYS A 161 -2.09 -4.83 10.43
#